data_AF-A0A1V4JG12-F1
#
_entry.id   AF-A0A1V4JG12-F1
#
_cell.length_a   1.000
_cell.length_b   1.000
_cell.length_c   1.000
_cell.angle_alpha   90.00
_cell.angle_beta   90.00
_cell.angle_gamma   90.00
#
_symmetry.space_group_name_H-M   'P 1'
#
loop_
_entity.id
_entity.type
_entity.pdbx_description
1 polymer ?
#
loop_
_entity_poly.entity_id
_entity_poly.type
_entity_poly.pdbx_seq_one_letter_code
_entity_poly.pdbx_strand_id
1 'polypeptide(L)'
;MVWKSRGGACFLLLQLLVLVQVHGQGGVKFQNWAKTYGSSPELYFQPTSVEEIREILDMARQRHKRVKVVGGGHSPSDIACTDDFMIQMGKMNRVLK
;
A
#
# COMPACT_ATOMS: atom_id res chain seq x y z
N MET A 1 31.59 8.56 -33.49
CA MET A 1 31.05 7.87 -32.31
C MET A 1 29.58 7.57 -32.57
N VAL A 2 29.31 6.34 -32.99
CA VAL A 2 27.99 5.80 -33.28
C VAL A 2 27.64 4.90 -32.10
N TRP A 3 26.50 5.11 -31.45
CA TRP A 3 25.92 4.08 -30.58
C TRP A 3 24.71 3.49 -31.30
N LYS A 4 24.90 2.27 -31.79
CA LYS A 4 23.89 1.46 -32.51
C LYS A 4 23.41 0.38 -31.55
N SER A 5 22.09 0.27 -31.47
CA SER A 5 21.29 -0.83 -30.90
C SER A 5 21.94 -2.22 -30.90
N ARG A 6 21.77 -2.94 -29.77
CA ARG A 6 21.68 -4.41 -29.56
C ARG A 6 21.44 -4.58 -28.04
N GLY A 7 20.29 -5.05 -27.57
CA GLY A 7 19.93 -6.48 -27.55
C GLY A 7 20.18 -7.03 -26.13
N GLY A 8 19.14 -7.59 -25.50
CA GLY A 8 19.23 -8.25 -24.20
C GLY A 8 17.97 -7.97 -23.38
N ALA A 9 16.89 -8.74 -23.49
CA ALA A 9 16.75 -10.08 -22.89
C ALA A 9 17.25 -10.22 -21.43
N CYS A 10 17.73 -9.15 -20.79
CA CYS A 10 18.30 -9.15 -19.44
C CYS A 10 17.34 -8.56 -18.39
N PHE A 11 16.31 -7.81 -18.81
CA PHE A 11 15.30 -7.25 -17.89
C PHE A 11 14.17 -8.24 -17.53
N LEU A 12 14.01 -9.34 -18.27
CA LEU A 12 12.89 -10.27 -18.11
C LEU A 12 13.20 -11.48 -17.20
N LEU A 13 14.42 -11.60 -16.66
CA LEU A 13 14.87 -12.79 -15.91
C LEU A 13 15.02 -12.58 -14.39
N LEU A 14 14.53 -11.46 -13.83
CA LEU A 14 14.58 -11.20 -12.38
C LEU A 14 13.21 -11.20 -11.67
N GLN A 15 12.10 -11.46 -12.38
CA GLN A 15 10.75 -11.49 -11.80
C GLN A 15 10.27 -12.89 -11.37
N LEU A 16 11.17 -13.74 -10.87
CA LEU A 16 10.82 -15.09 -10.40
C LEU A 16 10.95 -15.27 -8.89
N LEU A 17 10.99 -14.18 -8.11
CA LEU A 17 11.11 -14.23 -6.66
C LEU A 17 9.87 -13.64 -5.98
N VAL A 18 9.02 -14.56 -5.53
CA VAL A 18 7.94 -14.39 -4.55
C VAL A 18 6.78 -13.51 -5.01
N LEU A 19 5.75 -14.12 -5.61
CA LEU A 19 4.42 -13.51 -5.70
C LEU A 19 3.81 -13.45 -4.30
N VAL A 20 4.18 -12.46 -3.49
CA VAL A 20 3.37 -12.08 -2.33
C VAL A 20 2.10 -11.44 -2.89
N GLN A 21 1.03 -12.24 -3.01
CA GLN A 21 -0.26 -11.75 -3.47
C GLN A 21 -0.92 -10.96 -2.32
N VAL A 22 -0.71 -9.64 -2.29
CA VAL A 22 -1.44 -8.74 -1.39
C VAL A 22 -2.84 -8.49 -1.92
N HIS A 23 -3.83 -8.76 -1.08
CA HIS A 23 -5.24 -8.57 -1.38
C HIS A 23 -5.81 -7.42 -0.54
N GLY A 24 -6.32 -6.39 -1.22
CA GLY A 24 -7.04 -5.30 -0.58
C GLY A 24 -8.53 -5.63 -0.41
N GLN A 25 -9.12 -5.17 0.68
CA GLN A 25 -10.55 -5.26 0.93
C GLN A 25 -11.25 -4.00 0.38
N GLY A 26 -12.21 -4.18 -0.53
CA GLY A 26 -13.08 -3.10 -0.99
C GLY A 26 -14.28 -2.87 -0.06
N GLY A 27 -14.95 -1.73 -0.20
CA GLY A 27 -16.19 -1.42 0.51
C GLY A 27 -16.04 -1.12 2.02
N VAL A 28 -14.79 -0.97 2.49
CA VAL A 28 -14.49 -0.61 3.88
C VAL A 28 -14.82 0.87 4.10
N LYS A 29 -15.47 1.18 5.22
CA LYS A 29 -15.69 2.55 5.69
C LYS A 29 -14.74 2.84 6.86
N PHE A 30 -13.87 3.83 6.68
CA PHE A 30 -13.03 4.35 7.75
C PHE A 30 -13.77 5.45 8.52
N GLN A 31 -13.65 5.42 9.84
CA GLN A 31 -14.05 6.50 10.73
C GLN A 31 -12.95 6.68 11.78
N ASN A 32 -12.51 7.92 11.99
CA ASN A 32 -11.57 8.22 13.07
C ASN A 32 -12.21 7.98 14.44
N TRP A 33 -11.37 7.84 15.46
CA TRP A 33 -11.82 7.59 16.85
C TRP A 33 -12.82 8.65 17.34
N ALA A 34 -12.58 9.92 17.00
CA ALA A 34 -13.43 11.04 17.41
C ALA A 34 -14.78 11.12 16.67
N LYS A 35 -15.00 10.27 15.65
CA LYS A 35 -16.20 10.27 14.80
C LYS A 35 -16.45 11.60 14.05
N THR A 36 -15.41 12.41 13.87
CA THR A 36 -15.47 13.70 13.18
C THR A 36 -15.14 13.59 11.69
N TYR A 37 -14.30 12.62 11.31
CA TYR A 37 -13.86 12.41 9.94
C TYR A 37 -13.90 10.94 9.56
N GLY A 38 -14.32 10.66 8.33
CA GLY A 38 -14.39 9.32 7.76
C GLY A 38 -14.22 9.36 6.25
N SER A 39 -13.88 8.21 5.66
CA SER A 39 -13.77 8.06 4.20
C SER A 39 -14.05 6.62 3.79
N SER A 40 -14.19 6.36 2.49
CA SER A 40 -14.38 5.01 1.95
C SER A 40 -13.27 4.74 0.93
N PRO A 41 -12.11 4.20 1.36
CA PRO A 41 -11.02 3.90 0.44
C PRO A 41 -11.44 2.85 -0.60
N GLU A 42 -10.91 2.96 -1.83
CA GLU A 42 -11.06 1.96 -2.89
C GLU A 42 -10.60 0.58 -2.42
N LEU A 43 -9.40 0.52 -1.82
CA LEU A 43 -8.85 -0.69 -1.22
C LEU A 43 -8.27 -0.40 0.16
N TYR A 44 -8.61 -1.29 1.10
CA TYR A 44 -8.13 -1.28 2.47
C TYR A 44 -7.22 -2.50 2.73
N PHE A 45 -6.04 -2.26 3.26
CA PHE A 45 -5.02 -3.30 3.49
C PHE A 45 -4.68 -3.41 4.97
N GLN A 46 -4.39 -4.63 5.42
CA GLN A 46 -3.89 -4.91 6.76
C GLN A 46 -2.64 -5.79 6.69
N PRO A 47 -1.48 -5.20 6.36
CA PRO A 47 -0.25 -5.95 6.16
C PRO A 47 0.27 -6.54 7.47
N THR A 48 1.01 -7.63 7.36
CA THR A 48 1.69 -8.33 8.46
C THR A 48 3.21 -8.27 8.34
N SER A 49 3.73 -7.83 7.19
CA SER A 49 5.15 -7.79 6.87
C SER A 49 5.54 -6.54 6.07
N VAL A 50 6.85 -6.26 6.00
CA VAL A 50 7.38 -5.13 5.22
C VAL A 50 7.29 -5.43 3.72
N GLU A 51 7.39 -6.70 3.35
CA GLU A 51 7.26 -7.20 1.99
C GLU A 51 5.86 -6.92 1.45
N GLU A 52 4.80 -7.18 2.24
CA GLU A 52 3.43 -6.83 1.87
C GLU A 52 3.26 -5.31 1.65
N ILE A 53 3.89 -4.46 2.48
CA ILE A 53 3.86 -3.00 2.26
C ILE A 53 4.50 -2.64 0.92
N ARG A 54 5.66 -3.23 0.60
CA ARG A 54 6.35 -2.96 -0.68
C ARG A 54 5.45 -3.27 -1.87
N GLU A 55 4.81 -4.43 -1.86
CA GLU A 55 3.89 -4.83 -2.92
C GLU A 55 2.66 -3.91 -3.02
N ILE A 56 2.10 -3.48 -1.89
CA ILE A 56 0.97 -2.52 -1.90
C ILE A 56 1.40 -1.18 -2.52
N LEU A 57 2.60 -0.68 -2.16
CA LEU A 57 3.12 0.58 -2.70
C LEU A 57 3.45 0.48 -4.20
N ASP A 58 4.01 -0.64 -4.64
CA ASP A 58 4.28 -0.89 -6.05
C ASP A 58 2.98 -1.01 -6.86
N MET A 59 1.98 -1.71 -6.32
CA MET A 59 0.64 -1.76 -6.91
C MET A 59 0.01 -0.36 -7.00
N ALA A 60 0.08 0.43 -5.93
CA ALA A 60 -0.46 1.80 -5.91
C ALA A 60 0.23 2.69 -6.96
N ARG A 61 1.56 2.57 -7.07
CA ARG A 61 2.36 3.30 -8.07
C ARG A 61 1.97 2.92 -9.50
N GLN A 62 1.83 1.64 -9.80
CA GLN A 62 1.40 1.14 -11.11
C GLN A 62 -0.02 1.59 -11.48
N ARG A 63 -0.89 1.74 -10.48
CA ARG A 63 -2.29 2.16 -10.66
C ARG A 63 -2.53 3.67 -10.49
N HIS A 64 -1.46 4.45 -10.29
CA HIS A 64 -1.53 5.89 -10.02
C HIS A 64 -2.44 6.26 -8.83
N LYS A 65 -2.41 5.45 -7.77
CA LYS A 65 -3.23 5.62 -6.55
C LYS A 65 -2.43 6.32 -5.45
N ARG A 66 -3.09 7.20 -4.70
CA ARG A 66 -2.52 7.74 -3.46
C ARG A 66 -2.66 6.72 -2.34
N VAL A 67 -1.71 6.73 -1.41
CA VAL A 67 -1.71 5.84 -0.25
C VAL A 67 -1.76 6.68 1.01
N LYS A 68 -2.71 6.39 1.89
CA LYS A 68 -2.74 6.90 3.26
C LYS A 68 -2.60 5.75 4.24
N VAL A 69 -1.99 6.05 5.38
CA VAL A 69 -1.73 5.07 6.42
C VAL A 69 -2.51 5.47 7.67
N VAL A 70 -3.08 4.48 8.36
CA VAL A 70 -3.76 4.66 9.63
C VAL A 70 -3.21 3.68 10.67
N GLY A 71 -2.84 4.22 11.84
CA GLY A 71 -2.54 3.44 13.04
C GLY A 71 -3.82 3.16 13.83
N GLY A 72 -3.88 3.66 15.07
CA GLY A 72 -5.09 3.57 15.92
C GLY A 72 -6.24 4.50 15.53
N GLY A 73 -6.08 5.35 14.51
CA GLY A 73 -7.14 6.26 14.04
C GLY A 73 -7.49 7.41 15.00
N HIS A 74 -6.60 7.76 15.93
CA HIS A 74 -6.86 8.78 16.96
C HIS A 74 -6.73 10.23 16.51
N SER A 75 -6.20 10.48 15.30
CA SER A 75 -6.11 11.86 14.80
C SER A 75 -7.51 12.48 14.72
N PRO A 76 -7.75 13.65 15.34
CA PRO A 76 -9.05 14.33 15.29
C PRO A 76 -9.27 15.07 13.96
N SER A 77 -8.41 14.89 12.96
CA SER A 77 -8.46 15.49 11.62
C SER A 77 -8.67 14.44 10.52
N ASP A 78 -8.82 14.90 9.28
CA ASP A 78 -8.95 14.10 8.05
C ASP A 78 -7.61 13.55 7.53
N ILE A 79 -6.51 13.65 8.28
CA ILE A 79 -5.16 13.32 7.80
C ILE A 79 -5.02 11.91 7.19
N ALA A 80 -5.78 10.94 7.70
CA ALA A 80 -5.81 9.55 7.27
C ALA A 80 -6.88 9.25 6.22
N CYS A 81 -7.81 10.17 5.97
CA CYS A 81 -8.86 10.00 4.98
C CYS A 81 -8.29 9.94 3.56
N THR A 82 -8.83 9.01 2.77
CA THR A 82 -8.51 8.82 1.36
C THR A 82 -9.66 8.09 0.67
N ASP A 83 -9.83 8.37 -0.62
CA ASP A 83 -10.70 7.62 -1.53
C ASP A 83 -9.92 6.53 -2.29
N ASP A 84 -8.58 6.59 -2.27
CA ASP A 84 -7.69 5.63 -2.92
C ASP A 84 -7.32 4.50 -1.94
N PHE A 85 -6.03 4.19 -1.75
CA PHE A 85 -5.60 3.05 -0.94
C PHE A 85 -5.35 3.47 0.51
N MET A 86 -5.86 2.66 1.45
CA MET A 86 -5.65 2.83 2.87
C MET A 86 -4.92 1.61 3.45
N ILE A 87 -3.84 1.84 4.19
CA ILE A 87 -3.09 0.80 4.90
C ILE A 87 -3.33 0.96 6.40
N GLN A 88 -3.82 -0.08 7.06
CA GLN A 88 -3.97 -0.12 8.52
C GLN A 88 -2.87 -0.98 9.16
N MET A 89 -2.13 -0.37 10.08
CA MET A 89 -0.88 -0.92 10.62
C MET A 89 -1.07 -1.85 11.83
N GLY A 90 -2.31 -2.18 12.20
CA GLY A 90 -2.64 -2.85 13.47
C GLY A 90 -2.09 -4.27 13.60
N LYS A 91 -1.80 -4.94 12.49
CA LYS A 91 -1.18 -6.28 12.49
C LYS A 91 0.35 -6.24 12.56
N MET A 92 1.00 -5.11 12.28
CA MET A 92 2.44 -4.93 12.41
C MET A 92 2.79 -4.39 13.80
N ASN A 93 2.50 -5.17 14.83
CA ASN A 93 2.51 -4.74 16.23
C ASN A 93 3.60 -5.41 17.09
N ARG A 94 4.63 -6.00 16.45
CA ARG A 94 5.75 -6.62 17.17
C ARG A 94 6.61 -5.56 17.87
N VAL A 95 6.82 -5.72 19.17
CA VAL A 95 7.79 -4.91 19.93
C VAL A 95 9.20 -5.29 19.50
N LEU A 96 9.98 -4.30 19.03
CA LEU A 96 11.38 -4.47 18.66
C LEU A 96 12.27 -4.18 19.88
N LYS A 97 13.35 -4.94 20.04
CA LYS A 97 14.35 -4.76 21.11
C LYS A 97 15.57 -4.04 20.59
#